data_AF-A0AAG5CXN8-F1
#
_entry.id   AF-A0AAG5CXN8-F1
#
_cell.length_a   1.000
_cell.length_b   1.000
_cell.length_c   1.000
_cell.angle_alpha   90.00
_cell.angle_beta   90.00
_cell.angle_gamma   90.00
#
_symmetry.space_group_name_H-M   'P 1'
#
loop_
_entity.id
_entity.type
_entity.pdbx_description
1 polymer ?
#
loop_
_entity_poly.entity_id
_entity_poly.type
_entity_poly.pdbx_seq_one_letter_code
_entity_poly.pdbx_strand_id
1 'polypeptide(L)' 'MFLTNILLKKAKSKNILVLMESAVSGHQFTTIRERLADKLELQRFDPYIQKMSLYRERKRIRSLN' A
#
# COMPACT_ATOMS: atom_id res chain seq x y z
N MET A 1 36.98 -14.78 10.21
CA MET A 1 35.83 -13.89 10.47
C MET A 1 34.55 -14.62 10.07
N PHE A 2 33.57 -14.72 10.96
CA PHE A 2 32.28 -15.35 10.65
C PHE A 2 31.36 -14.32 9.99
N LEU A 3 31.05 -14.51 8.71
CA LEU A 3 30.03 -13.73 8.01
C LEU A 3 28.67 -14.13 8.58
N THR A 4 28.12 -13.30 9.45
CA THR A 4 26.79 -13.52 10.04
C THR A 4 25.70 -13.07 9.07
N ASN A 5 24.53 -13.71 9.11
CA ASN A 5 23.37 -13.38 8.26
C ASN A 5 22.92 -11.91 8.32
N ILE A 6 23.35 -11.17 9.35
CA ILE A 6 23.10 -9.74 9.50
C ILE A 6 23.82 -8.94 8.43
N LEU A 7 25.06 -9.31 8.09
CA LEU A 7 25.91 -8.62 7.11
C LEU A 7 25.45 -8.87 5.66
N LEU A 8 24.76 -9.99 5.41
CA LEU A 8 24.28 -10.39 4.08
C LEU A 8 22.81 -9.99 3.82
N LYS A 9 22.16 -9.28 4.74
CA LYS A 9 20.74 -8.97 4.63
C LYS A 9 20.48 -7.87 3.60
N LYS A 10 19.64 -8.17 2.60
CA LYS A 10 19.18 -7.19 1.62
C LYS A 10 18.41 -6.04 2.29
N ALA A 11 18.75 -4.81 1.93
CA ALA A 11 18.05 -3.62 2.38
C ALA A 11 16.56 -3.69 2.00
N LYS A 12 15.68 -3.33 2.93
CA LYS A 12 14.23 -3.26 2.67
C LYS A 12 13.94 -2.06 1.78
N SER A 13 12.97 -2.21 0.86
CA SER A 13 12.53 -1.09 0.03
C SER A 13 11.90 0.04 0.83
N LYS A 14 12.11 1.29 0.37
CA LYS A 14 11.45 2.47 0.94
C LYS A 14 9.95 2.48 0.65
N ASN A 15 9.57 2.11 -0.57
CA ASN A 15 8.18 2.16 -1.03
C ASN A 15 7.53 0.78 -1.10
N ILE A 16 6.23 0.74 -0.86
CA ILE A 16 5.39 -0.45 -0.96
C ILE A 16 4.15 -0.15 -1.80
N LEU A 17 3.71 -1.16 -2.53
CA LEU A 17 2.49 -1.14 -3.32
C LEU A 17 1.34 -1.66 -2.45
N VAL A 18 0.29 -0.86 -2.31
CA VAL A 18 -0.86 -1.17 -1.46
C VAL A 18 -2.16 -1.12 -2.25
N LEU A 19 -3.09 -1.99 -1.86
CA LEU A 19 -4.43 -2.04 -2.41
C LEU A 19 -5.35 -1.16 -1.55
N MET A 20 -5.94 -0.17 -2.19
CA MET A 20 -6.98 0.68 -1.65
C MET A 20 -8.34 0.10 -2.01
N GLU A 21 -9.29 0.20 -1.09
CA GLU A 21 -10.66 -0.27 -1.27
C GLU A 21 -11.65 0.82 -0.85
N SER A 22 -12.68 1.04 -1.67
CA SER A 22 -13.78 1.95 -1.37
C SER A 22 -14.58 1.42 -0.17
N ALA A 23 -14.87 2.29 0.80
CA ALA A 23 -15.62 1.94 1.98
C ALA A 23 -17.10 1.56 1.69
N VAL A 24 -17.62 1.93 0.51
CA VAL A 24 -19.03 1.76 0.17
C VAL A 24 -19.24 0.65 -0.88
N SER A 25 -18.57 0.72 -2.03
CA SER A 25 -18.81 -0.23 -3.13
C SER A 25 -17.86 -1.44 -3.16
N GLY A 26 -16.74 -1.37 -2.43
CA GLY A 26 -15.65 -2.35 -2.58
C GLY A 26 -14.85 -2.20 -3.87
N HIS A 27 -14.99 -1.11 -4.64
CA HIS A 27 -14.09 -0.82 -5.75
C HIS A 27 -12.63 -0.75 -5.27
N GLN A 28 -11.72 -1.36 -6.02
CA GLN A 28 -10.33 -1.48 -5.62
C GLN A 28 -9.40 -0.82 -6.63
N PHE A 29 -8.37 -0.16 -6.12
CA PHE A 29 -7.28 0.33 -6.95
C PHE A 29 -5.96 0.24 -6.18
N THR A 30 -4.85 0.39 -6.90
CA THR A 30 -3.53 0.25 -6.32
C THR A 30 -2.83 1.60 -6.20
N THR A 31 -2.15 1.85 -5.09
CA THR A 31 -1.32 3.04 -4.89
C THR A 31 0.02 2.69 -4.25
N ILE A 32 0.94 3.65 -4.27
CA ILE A 32 2.26 3.53 -3.65
C ILE A 32 2.23 4.34 -2.35
N ARG A 33 2.76 3.76 -1.28
CA ARG A 33 3.04 4.50 -0.04
C ARG A 33 4.43 4.19 0.49
N GLU A 34 4.91 5.07 1.35
CA GLU A 34 6.14 4.84 2.11
C GLU A 34 5.92 3.75 3.17
N ARG A 35 6.93 2.89 3.35
CA ARG A 35 6.84 1.72 4.25
C ARG A 35 6.61 2.10 5.72
N LEU A 36 7.19 3.21 6.16
CA LEU A 36 7.12 3.68 7.54
C LEU A 36 5.94 4.62 7.80
N ALA A 37 5.21 5.01 6.76
CA ALA A 37 4.05 5.88 6.90
C ALA A 37 2.85 5.13 7.50
N ASP A 38 1.88 5.90 8.01
CA ASP A 38 0.60 5.38 8.46
C ASP A 38 -0.24 4.81 7.31
N LYS A 39 -1.33 4.13 7.67
CA LYS A 39 -2.29 3.61 6.68
C LYS A 39 -2.92 4.76 5.92
N LEU A 40 -3.05 4.57 4.61
CA LEU A 40 -3.54 5.62 3.73
C LEU A 40 -5.08 5.65 3.72
N GLU A 41 -5.66 6.83 3.90
CA GLU A 41 -7.07 7.12 3.67
C GLU A 41 -7.18 8.28 2.68
N LEU A 42 -7.95 8.10 1.61
CA LEU A 42 -8.09 9.12 0.57
C LEU A 42 -9.52 9.19 0.05
N GLN A 43 -9.96 10.36 -0.38
CA GLN A 43 -11.23 10.52 -1.06
C GLN A 43 -11.02 10.46 -2.57
N ARG A 44 -11.73 9.57 -3.26
CA ARG A 44 -11.62 9.40 -4.71
C ARG A 44 -12.98 9.08 -5.32
N PHE A 45 -13.13 9.39 -6.60
CA PHE A 45 -14.30 9.00 -7.36
C PHE A 45 -14.43 7.49 -7.41
N ASP A 46 -15.61 6.99 -7.06
CA ASP A 46 -15.99 5.59 -7.15
C ASP A 46 -16.84 5.36 -8.41
N PRO A 47 -16.36 4.58 -9.38
CA PRO A 47 -17.08 4.35 -10.62
C PRO A 47 -18.38 3.54 -10.45
N TYR A 48 -18.51 2.75 -9.38
CA TYR A 48 -19.72 1.95 -9.15
C TYR A 48 -20.88 2.79 -8.60
N ILE A 49 -20.56 3.78 -7.75
CA ILE A 49 -21.57 4.67 -7.15
C ILE A 49 -21.68 6.00 -7.94
N GLN A 50 -20.70 6.27 -8.81
CA GLN A 50 -20.55 7.52 -9.55
C GLN A 50 -20.50 8.76 -8.64
N LYS A 51 -19.90 8.60 -7.45
CA LYS A 51 -19.75 9.65 -6.44
C LYS A 51 -18.37 9.59 -5.80
N MET A 52 -17.98 10.64 -5.10
CA MET A 52 -16.77 10.63 -4.27
C MET A 52 -16.98 9.73 -3.06
N SER A 53 -16.11 8.73 -2.90
CA SER A 53 -16.10 7.78 -1.78
C SER A 53 -14.77 7.86 -1.04
N LEU A 54 -14.79 7.46 0.23
CA LEU A 54 -13.59 7.28 1.03
C LEU A 54 -12.98 5.91 0.72
N TYR A 55 -11.70 5.89 0.39
CA TYR A 55 -10.91 4.68 0.18
C TYR A 55 -9.95 4.48 1.33
N ARG A 56 -9.87 3.23 1.79
CA ARG A 56 -8.98 2.80 2.87
C ARG A 56 -7.99 1.76 2.37
N GLU A 57 -6.80 1.76 2.95
CA GLU A 57 -5.82 0.71 2.69
C GLU A 57 -6.32 -0.64 3.23
N ARG A 58 -6.51 -1.61 2.33
CA ARG A 58 -6.95 -2.97 2.68
C ARG A 58 -5.76 -3.88 2.95
N LYS A 59 -4.81 -3.96 2.01
CA LYS A 59 -3.66 -4.86 2.10
C LYS A 59 -2.44 -4.34 1.35
N ARG A 60 -1.25 -4.70 1.85
CA ARG A 60 0.00 -4.58 1.11
C ARG A 60 0.08 -5.67 0.04
N ILE A 61 0.42 -5.30 -1.19
CA ILE A 61 0.60 -6.23 -2.31
C ILE A 61 2.06 -6.68 -2.38
N ARG A 62 2.99 -5.74 -2.58
CA ARG A 62 4.41 -6.05 -2.74
C ARG A 62 5.31 -4.90 -2.33
N SER A 63 6.59 -5.19 -2.17
CA SER A 63 7.64 -4.18 -2.10
C SER A 63 8.05 -3.75 -3.51
N LEU A 64 8.22 -2.46 -3.72
CA LEU A 64 8.84 -1.91 -4.93
C LEU A 64 10.34 -1.91 -4.69
N ASN A 65 11.14 -2.52 -5.58
CA ASN A 65 12.59 -2.66 -5.37
C ASN A 65 13.29 -1.29 -5.28
#